data_AF-A0A1Y5I3R1-F1
#
_entry.id   AF-A0A1Y5I3R1-F1
#
_cell.length_a   1.000
_cell.length_b   1.000
_cell.length_c   1.000
_cell.angle_alpha   90.00
_cell.angle_beta   90.00
_cell.angle_gamma   90.00
#
_symmetry.space_group_name_H-M   'P 1'
#
loop_
_entity.id
_entity.type
_entity.pdbx_description
1 polymer ?
#
loop_
_entity_poly.entity_id
_entity_poly.type
_entity_poly.pdbx_seq_one_letter_code
_entity_poly.pdbx_strand_id
1 'polypeptide(L)'
;MTSATTTSASTTSASKDERAALVPRTMVLGSDGAERTSRDARAIEAWDHVSVAVWIANDVLWSQESRWTFVAMALVVGLFTRNAYAARQNANEFRHALAVMFWLVGANSVWVYQDFYGSVWYLEIWCLCCFGASIAIELVQLAKCAFRKGTADEEQSGNVEVSDAFQSVAVLSWAAHDASVFTYYNLSEVSRYYCRVSWWTMSIVIIAQVTYYLWFQMRMLYSKPDSSGADYALALFSWSIGCILWEYGDFYMPEVQDPAPVFELPKDVRNFRWIAFWIMTVGALPLLVWCVRHAIFFTTPRAKNE
;
A
#
# COMPACT_ATOMS: atom_id res chain seq x y z
N MET A 1 30.76 1.16 51.93
CA MET A 1 31.18 1.32 50.52
C MET A 1 30.46 0.27 49.70
N THR A 2 29.28 0.61 49.20
CA THR A 2 28.43 -0.28 48.39
C THR A 2 28.53 0.19 46.94
N SER A 3 28.99 -0.71 46.07
CA SER A 3 29.14 -0.50 44.63
C SER A 3 27.76 -0.35 43.99
N ALA A 4 27.55 0.76 43.27
CA ALA A 4 26.37 0.97 42.44
C ALA A 4 26.63 0.36 41.05
N THR A 5 26.03 -0.79 40.78
CA THR A 5 26.02 -1.40 39.46
C THR A 5 25.14 -0.57 38.53
N THR A 6 25.77 0.10 37.56
CA THR A 6 25.10 0.84 36.49
C THR A 6 24.51 -0.16 35.50
N THR A 7 23.19 -0.23 35.43
CA THR A 7 22.46 -0.99 34.40
C THR A 7 22.36 -0.11 33.15
N SER A 8 23.26 -0.33 32.18
CA SER A 8 23.18 0.30 30.85
C SER A 8 23.35 -0.74 29.75
N ALA A 9 22.30 -1.52 29.48
CA ALA A 9 22.16 -2.29 28.23
C ALA A 9 20.76 -2.91 28.14
N SER A 10 19.86 -2.32 27.36
CA SER A 10 18.73 -3.06 26.72
C SER A 10 17.94 -2.26 25.68
N THR A 11 18.07 -0.92 25.62
CA THR A 11 17.24 -0.09 24.71
C THR A 11 17.79 0.07 23.29
N THR A 12 19.07 -0.21 23.06
CA THR A 12 19.71 0.00 21.74
C THR A 12 19.65 -1.20 20.78
N SER A 13 19.44 -2.42 21.26
CA SER A 13 19.28 -3.61 20.40
C SER A 13 17.85 -3.68 19.84
N ALA A 14 16.84 -3.61 20.72
CA ALA A 14 15.43 -3.66 20.32
C ALA A 14 15.06 -2.59 19.27
N SER A 15 15.61 -1.37 19.39
CA SER A 15 15.38 -0.30 18.40
C SER A 15 16.13 -0.48 17.08
N LYS A 16 17.18 -1.30 17.02
CA LYS A 16 17.86 -1.69 15.77
C LYS A 16 17.14 -2.85 15.08
N ASP A 17 16.59 -3.78 15.86
CA ASP A 17 15.85 -4.94 15.36
C ASP A 17 14.49 -4.54 14.77
N GLU A 18 13.76 -3.67 15.48
CA GLU A 18 12.54 -3.02 14.96
C GLU A 18 12.82 -2.20 13.68
N ARG A 19 14.03 -1.61 13.60
CA ARG A 19 14.48 -0.87 12.40
C ARG A 19 14.80 -1.74 11.19
N ALA A 20 15.23 -2.98 11.39
CA ALA A 20 15.49 -3.91 10.29
C ALA A 20 14.20 -4.59 9.81
N ALA A 21 13.19 -4.72 10.67
CA ALA A 21 11.96 -5.44 10.42
C ALA A 21 10.90 -4.67 9.61
N LEU A 22 10.89 -3.33 9.63
CA LEU A 22 9.85 -2.52 8.98
C LEU A 22 10.32 -1.86 7.67
N VAL A 23 11.56 -2.14 7.29
CA VAL A 23 12.15 -1.72 6.03
C VAL A 23 11.79 -2.79 5.00
N PRO A 24 11.15 -2.44 3.87
CA PRO A 24 10.96 -3.38 2.77
C PRO A 24 12.28 -4.09 2.46
N ARG A 25 12.29 -5.43 2.33
CA ARG A 25 13.51 -6.23 2.18
C ARG A 25 14.45 -5.74 1.06
N THR A 26 13.91 -5.03 0.07
CA THR A 26 14.64 -4.36 -1.01
C THR A 26 15.67 -3.33 -0.52
N MET A 27 15.48 -2.73 0.66
CA MET A 27 16.36 -1.68 1.22
C MET A 27 17.42 -2.20 2.21
N VAL A 28 17.42 -3.50 2.56
CA VAL A 28 18.31 -4.08 3.60
C VAL A 28 19.62 -4.66 3.02
N LEU A 29 19.78 -4.71 1.70
CA LEU A 29 20.98 -5.28 1.07
C LEU A 29 22.19 -4.32 1.09
N GLY A 30 22.89 -4.29 2.22
CA GLY A 30 24.16 -3.61 2.39
C GLY A 30 25.15 -4.42 3.22
N SER A 31 25.71 -5.50 2.67
CA SER A 31 27.11 -5.92 2.91
C SER A 31 27.49 -7.13 2.04
N ASP A 32 28.62 -6.98 1.33
CA ASP A 32 29.58 -8.03 0.93
C ASP A 32 29.30 -8.95 -0.29
N GLY A 33 28.60 -8.43 -1.31
CA GLY A 33 28.54 -9.02 -2.66
C GLY A 33 28.15 -8.02 -3.77
N ALA A 34 28.45 -6.74 -3.53
CA ALA A 34 27.44 -5.67 -3.49
C ALA A 34 26.98 -5.02 -4.81
N GLU A 35 27.60 -5.22 -5.98
CA GLU A 35 27.24 -4.40 -7.16
C GLU A 35 26.07 -4.95 -7.99
N ARG A 36 26.00 -6.26 -8.24
CA ARG A 36 24.87 -6.87 -8.97
C ARG A 36 23.62 -6.95 -8.11
N THR A 37 23.77 -7.42 -6.87
CA THR A 37 22.69 -7.47 -5.88
C THR A 37 22.14 -6.09 -5.52
N SER A 38 22.98 -5.03 -5.44
CA SER A 38 22.45 -3.68 -5.19
C SER A 38 21.78 -3.04 -6.40
N ARG A 39 22.13 -3.41 -7.63
CA ARG A 39 21.47 -2.89 -8.83
C ARG A 39 20.12 -3.56 -9.07
N ASP A 40 20.06 -4.88 -8.90
CA ASP A 40 18.81 -5.63 -9.01
C ASP A 40 17.84 -5.28 -7.87
N ALA A 41 18.33 -5.09 -6.65
CA ALA A 41 17.52 -4.61 -5.53
C ALA A 41 16.96 -3.19 -5.77
N ARG A 42 17.78 -2.26 -6.24
CA ARG A 42 17.34 -0.90 -6.64
C ARG A 42 16.34 -0.93 -7.80
N ALA A 43 16.52 -1.86 -8.74
CA ALA A 43 15.57 -2.04 -9.82
C ALA A 43 14.21 -2.50 -9.31
N ILE A 44 14.18 -3.50 -8.42
CA ILE A 44 12.95 -3.99 -7.80
C ILE A 44 12.24 -2.87 -7.03
N GLU A 45 12.97 -2.16 -6.17
CA GLU A 45 12.45 -1.02 -5.41
C GLU A 45 11.83 0.06 -6.31
N ALA A 46 12.52 0.42 -7.39
CA ALA A 46 12.00 1.43 -8.30
C ALA A 46 10.73 0.97 -9.03
N TRP A 47 10.67 -0.31 -9.42
CA TRP A 47 9.46 -0.86 -10.01
C TRP A 47 8.29 -0.88 -9.03
N ASP A 48 8.53 -1.18 -7.75
CA ASP A 48 7.49 -1.15 -6.72
C ASP A 48 6.98 0.28 -6.48
N HIS A 49 7.87 1.27 -6.42
CA HIS A 49 7.48 2.68 -6.32
C HIS A 49 6.70 3.17 -7.54
N VAL A 50 7.07 2.74 -8.75
CA VAL A 50 6.32 3.06 -9.96
C VAL A 50 4.94 2.40 -9.93
N SER A 51 4.84 1.12 -9.53
CA SER A 51 3.56 0.42 -9.38
C SER A 51 2.62 1.17 -8.44
N VAL A 52 3.12 1.61 -7.28
CA VAL A 52 2.31 2.36 -6.30
C VAL A 52 1.96 3.75 -6.80
N ALA A 53 2.89 4.48 -7.43
CA ALA A 53 2.60 5.80 -7.98
C ALA A 53 1.51 5.74 -9.08
N VAL A 54 1.55 4.71 -9.93
CA VAL A 54 0.52 4.46 -10.95
C VAL A 54 -0.81 4.10 -10.32
N TRP A 55 -0.82 3.32 -9.25
CA TRP A 55 -2.04 3.00 -8.52
C TRP A 55 -2.66 4.22 -7.83
N ILE A 56 -1.86 5.06 -7.16
CA ILE A 56 -2.37 6.32 -6.61
C ILE A 56 -2.94 7.20 -7.73
N ALA A 57 -2.28 7.25 -8.90
CA ALA A 57 -2.80 7.98 -10.05
C ALA A 57 -4.14 7.41 -10.55
N ASN A 58 -4.33 6.10 -10.51
CA ASN A 58 -5.62 5.47 -10.83
C ASN A 58 -6.73 5.98 -9.91
N ASP A 59 -6.50 5.98 -8.60
CA ASP A 59 -7.53 6.38 -7.61
C ASP A 59 -7.79 7.89 -7.63
N VAL A 60 -6.76 8.70 -7.88
CA VAL A 60 -6.90 10.14 -8.14
C VAL A 60 -7.82 10.39 -9.35
N LEU A 61 -7.60 9.68 -10.45
CA LEU A 61 -8.43 9.82 -11.66
C LEU A 61 -9.84 9.26 -11.44
N TRP A 62 -9.97 8.16 -10.70
CA TRP A 62 -11.25 7.53 -10.37
C TRP A 62 -12.11 8.43 -9.47
N SER A 63 -11.52 9.06 -8.45
CA SER A 63 -12.21 10.01 -7.58
C SER A 63 -12.79 11.22 -8.33
N GLN A 64 -12.28 11.52 -9.53
CA GLN A 64 -12.76 12.59 -10.40
C GLN A 64 -13.57 12.07 -11.59
N GLU A 65 -13.93 10.79 -11.61
CA GLU A 65 -14.64 10.11 -12.70
C GLU A 65 -14.02 10.38 -14.08
N SER A 66 -12.70 10.53 -14.11
CA SER A 66 -11.97 10.82 -15.34
C SER A 66 -11.90 9.58 -16.22
N ARG A 67 -12.17 9.72 -17.52
CA ARG A 67 -11.97 8.62 -18.47
C ARG A 67 -10.51 8.17 -18.60
N TRP A 68 -9.55 9.01 -18.18
CA TRP A 68 -8.14 8.64 -18.13
C TRP A 68 -7.83 7.57 -17.09
N THR A 69 -8.75 7.29 -16.15
CA THR A 69 -8.63 6.19 -15.18
C THR A 69 -8.32 4.87 -15.87
N PHE A 70 -8.89 4.58 -17.04
CA PHE A 70 -8.62 3.32 -17.76
C PHE A 70 -7.17 3.16 -18.21
N VAL A 71 -6.47 4.26 -18.48
CA VAL A 71 -5.04 4.21 -18.81
C VAL A 71 -4.23 3.84 -17.58
N ALA A 72 -4.50 4.49 -16.44
CA ALA A 72 -3.85 4.17 -15.17
C ALA A 72 -4.19 2.74 -14.72
N MET A 73 -5.45 2.32 -14.82
CA MET A 73 -5.94 0.98 -14.52
C MET A 73 -5.20 -0.09 -15.34
N ALA A 74 -5.03 0.10 -16.65
CA ALA A 74 -4.29 -0.84 -17.49
C ALA A 74 -2.82 -0.97 -17.04
N LEU A 75 -2.20 0.13 -16.61
CA LEU A 75 -0.86 0.12 -16.04
C LEU A 75 -0.81 -0.59 -14.67
N VAL A 76 -1.79 -0.37 -13.79
CA VAL A 76 -1.95 -1.10 -12.51
C VAL A 76 -2.01 -2.61 -12.78
N VAL A 77 -2.90 -3.04 -13.69
CA VAL A 77 -3.04 -4.45 -14.07
C VAL A 77 -1.69 -5.04 -14.52
N GLY A 78 -0.98 -4.36 -15.43
CA GLY A 78 0.30 -4.83 -15.95
C GLY A 78 1.39 -4.91 -14.88
N LEU A 79 1.53 -3.85 -14.09
CA LEU A 79 2.60 -3.71 -13.09
C LEU A 79 2.41 -4.65 -11.90
N PHE A 80 1.20 -4.78 -11.37
CA PHE A 80 0.95 -5.69 -10.24
C PHE A 80 0.93 -7.17 -10.65
N THR A 81 0.52 -7.49 -11.89
CA THR A 81 0.72 -8.83 -12.45
C THR A 81 2.21 -9.16 -12.59
N ARG A 82 3.01 -8.20 -13.09
CA ARG A 82 4.47 -8.33 -13.15
C ARG A 82 5.07 -8.53 -11.75
N ASN A 83 4.63 -7.77 -10.74
CA ASN A 83 5.14 -7.88 -9.37
C ASN A 83 4.84 -9.27 -8.77
N ALA A 84 3.63 -9.79 -8.96
CA ALA A 84 3.30 -11.16 -8.57
C ALA A 84 4.18 -12.20 -9.30
N TYR A 85 4.39 -12.04 -10.61
CA TYR A 85 5.27 -12.92 -11.37
C TYR A 85 6.73 -12.84 -10.89
N ALA A 86 7.24 -11.65 -10.57
CA ALA A 86 8.60 -11.46 -10.07
C ALA A 86 8.80 -12.10 -8.69
N ALA A 87 7.79 -11.99 -7.81
CA ALA A 87 7.84 -12.53 -6.46
C ALA A 87 7.79 -14.07 -6.39
N ARG A 88 7.50 -14.78 -7.49
CA ARG A 88 7.31 -16.25 -7.54
C ARG A 88 8.46 -17.08 -6.97
N GLN A 89 9.67 -16.51 -6.89
CA GLN A 89 10.86 -17.21 -6.40
C GLN A 89 10.92 -17.25 -4.87
N ASN A 90 10.17 -16.40 -4.16
CA ASN A 90 10.09 -16.37 -2.71
C ASN A 90 8.65 -16.64 -2.26
N ALA A 91 8.44 -17.77 -1.57
CA ALA A 91 7.09 -18.22 -1.22
C ALA A 91 6.31 -17.26 -0.31
N ASN A 92 6.97 -16.47 0.54
CA ASN A 92 6.29 -15.48 1.38
C ASN A 92 5.94 -14.22 0.59
N GLU A 93 6.90 -13.68 -0.16
CA GLU A 93 6.68 -12.49 -1.01
C GLU A 93 5.65 -12.76 -2.10
N PHE A 94 5.65 -13.97 -2.68
CA PHE A 94 4.66 -14.38 -3.67
C PHE A 94 3.24 -14.37 -3.12
N ARG A 95 3.04 -14.77 -1.86
CA ARG A 95 1.70 -14.76 -1.25
C ARG A 95 1.17 -13.35 -1.07
N HIS A 96 2.00 -12.43 -0.55
CA HIS A 96 1.61 -11.03 -0.43
C HIS A 96 1.34 -10.40 -1.81
N ALA A 97 2.23 -10.64 -2.78
CA ALA A 97 2.04 -10.12 -4.13
C ALA A 97 0.79 -10.70 -4.81
N LEU A 98 0.46 -11.97 -4.53
CA LEU A 98 -0.77 -12.61 -5.02
C LEU A 98 -2.02 -12.04 -4.35
N ALA A 99 -1.99 -11.77 -3.03
CA ALA A 99 -3.08 -11.11 -2.33
C ALA A 99 -3.35 -9.70 -2.90
N VAL A 100 -2.29 -8.90 -3.09
CA VAL A 100 -2.39 -7.59 -3.75
C VAL A 100 -2.89 -7.71 -5.19
N MET A 101 -2.45 -8.73 -5.95
CA MET A 101 -2.95 -8.97 -7.31
C MET A 101 -4.45 -9.27 -7.30
N PHE A 102 -4.94 -10.15 -6.43
CA PHE A 102 -6.38 -10.42 -6.32
C PHE A 102 -7.15 -9.16 -5.92
N TRP A 103 -6.63 -8.38 -4.98
CA TRP A 103 -7.26 -7.14 -4.55
C TRP A 103 -7.29 -6.07 -5.65
N LEU A 104 -6.14 -5.67 -6.20
CA LEU A 104 -6.05 -4.54 -7.12
C LEU A 104 -6.43 -4.90 -8.56
N VAL A 105 -5.93 -6.03 -9.06
CA VAL A 105 -6.14 -6.47 -10.44
C VAL A 105 -7.48 -7.20 -10.56
N GLY A 106 -7.74 -8.13 -9.64
CA GLY A 106 -8.94 -8.96 -9.66
C GLY A 106 -10.20 -8.19 -9.28
N ALA A 107 -10.17 -7.44 -8.18
CA ALA A 107 -11.34 -6.75 -7.65
C ALA A 107 -11.40 -5.27 -8.07
N ASN A 108 -10.47 -4.41 -7.61
CA ASN A 108 -10.56 -2.96 -7.83
C ASN A 108 -10.61 -2.57 -9.30
N SER A 109 -9.79 -3.17 -10.17
CA SER A 109 -9.84 -2.86 -11.61
C SER A 109 -11.17 -3.24 -12.27
N VAL A 110 -11.81 -4.33 -11.81
CA VAL A 110 -13.14 -4.73 -12.30
C VAL A 110 -14.21 -3.81 -11.73
N TRP A 111 -14.09 -3.42 -10.47
CA TRP A 111 -15.00 -2.47 -9.83
C TRP A 111 -14.95 -1.09 -10.50
N VAL A 112 -13.76 -0.54 -10.78
CA VAL A 112 -13.60 0.69 -11.59
C VAL A 112 -14.36 0.56 -12.91
N TYR A 113 -14.23 -0.58 -13.60
CA TYR A 113 -14.97 -0.80 -14.84
C TYR A 113 -16.50 -0.77 -14.64
N GLN A 114 -16.99 -1.40 -13.56
CA GLN A 114 -18.42 -1.42 -13.22
C GLN A 114 -18.97 -0.02 -12.92
N ASP A 115 -18.22 0.84 -12.25
CA ASP A 115 -18.65 2.22 -11.94
C ASP A 115 -18.90 3.05 -13.21
N PHE A 116 -18.11 2.85 -14.27
CA PHE A 116 -18.23 3.63 -15.50
C PHE A 116 -19.19 3.02 -16.53
N TYR A 117 -19.29 1.68 -16.59
CA TYR A 117 -20.04 0.98 -17.64
C TYR A 117 -21.25 0.20 -17.11
N GLY A 118 -21.50 0.24 -15.80
CA GLY A 118 -22.57 -0.46 -15.12
C GLY A 118 -22.14 -1.83 -14.58
N SER A 119 -22.84 -2.26 -13.54
CA SER A 119 -22.61 -3.54 -12.88
C SER A 119 -23.55 -4.64 -13.40
N VAL A 120 -23.06 -5.88 -13.35
CA VAL A 120 -23.80 -7.12 -13.63
C VAL A 120 -23.40 -8.19 -12.62
N TRP A 121 -24.34 -9.07 -12.28
CA TRP A 121 -24.21 -10.00 -11.15
C TRP A 121 -22.93 -10.85 -11.16
N TYR A 122 -22.45 -11.30 -12.33
CA TYR A 122 -21.26 -12.15 -12.40
C TYR A 122 -19.96 -11.37 -12.12
N LEU A 123 -19.91 -10.09 -12.48
CA LEU A 123 -18.78 -9.21 -12.12
C LEU A 123 -18.80 -8.88 -10.63
N GLU A 124 -19.98 -8.73 -10.02
CA GLU A 124 -20.10 -8.52 -8.58
C GLU A 124 -19.58 -9.71 -7.79
N ILE A 125 -19.98 -10.93 -8.16
CA ILE A 125 -19.48 -12.15 -7.56
C ILE A 125 -17.97 -12.28 -7.76
N TRP A 126 -17.46 -11.94 -8.96
CA TRP A 126 -16.04 -11.95 -9.25
C TRP A 126 -15.25 -11.03 -8.31
N CYS A 127 -15.70 -9.79 -8.12
CA CYS A 127 -15.09 -8.84 -7.18
C CYS A 127 -15.07 -9.40 -5.76
N LEU A 128 -16.19 -9.95 -5.27
CA LEU A 128 -16.26 -10.56 -3.94
C LEU A 128 -15.31 -11.76 -3.79
N CYS A 129 -15.22 -12.62 -4.80
CA CYS A 129 -14.29 -13.74 -4.79
C CYS A 129 -12.84 -13.26 -4.74
N CYS A 130 -12.50 -12.21 -5.47
CA CYS A 130 -11.15 -11.64 -5.50
C CYS A 130 -10.79 -10.94 -4.18
N PHE A 131 -11.68 -10.10 -3.63
CA PHE A 131 -11.50 -9.53 -2.29
C PHE A 131 -11.36 -10.63 -1.23
N GLY A 132 -12.25 -11.62 -1.26
CA GLY A 132 -12.23 -12.75 -0.34
C GLY A 132 -10.94 -13.57 -0.43
N ALA A 133 -10.41 -13.79 -1.64
CA ALA A 133 -9.14 -14.47 -1.85
C ALA A 133 -7.96 -13.68 -1.25
N SER A 134 -7.91 -12.36 -1.47
CA SER A 134 -6.89 -11.49 -0.86
C SER A 134 -6.93 -11.57 0.67
N ILE A 135 -8.11 -11.37 1.26
CA ILE A 135 -8.32 -11.44 2.71
C ILE A 135 -7.92 -12.82 3.26
N ALA A 136 -8.33 -13.91 2.60
CA ALA A 136 -8.02 -15.26 3.04
C ALA A 136 -6.51 -15.56 3.02
N ILE A 137 -5.80 -15.12 1.97
CA ILE A 137 -4.35 -15.29 1.88
C ILE A 137 -3.66 -14.60 3.05
N GLU A 138 -4.03 -13.35 3.35
CA GLU A 138 -3.38 -12.58 4.41
C GLU A 138 -3.78 -13.02 5.82
N LEU A 139 -5.01 -13.51 6.02
CA LEU A 139 -5.39 -14.16 7.28
C LEU A 139 -4.53 -15.40 7.55
N VAL A 140 -4.26 -16.21 6.54
CA VAL A 140 -3.38 -17.39 6.68
C VAL A 140 -1.94 -16.99 6.98
N GLN A 141 -1.45 -15.89 6.40
CA GLN A 141 -0.11 -15.36 6.68
C GLN A 141 -0.01 -14.82 8.12
N LEU A 142 -1.00 -14.04 8.57
CA LEU A 142 -1.09 -13.56 9.96
C LEU A 142 -1.17 -14.71 10.97
N ALA A 143 -2.00 -15.72 10.68
CA ALA A 143 -2.08 -16.90 11.52
C ALA A 143 -0.72 -17.60 11.65
N LYS A 144 0.03 -17.75 10.56
CA LYS A 144 1.39 -18.34 10.61
C LYS A 144 2.35 -17.52 11.47
N CYS A 145 2.31 -16.19 11.39
CA CYS A 145 3.13 -15.33 12.24
C CYS A 145 2.72 -15.45 13.73
N ALA A 146 1.42 -15.54 14.02
CA ALA A 146 0.93 -15.69 15.38
C ALA A 146 1.27 -17.06 15.99
N PHE A 147 1.18 -18.14 15.22
CA PHE A 147 1.42 -19.51 15.70
C PHE A 147 2.91 -19.91 15.75
N ARG A 148 3.82 -19.16 15.10
CA ARG A 148 5.28 -19.36 15.24
C ARG A 148 5.86 -18.76 16.52
N LYS A 149 5.13 -17.85 17.16
CA LYS A 149 5.49 -17.23 18.44
C LYS A 149 5.34 -18.25 19.57
N GLY A 150 6.39 -19.05 19.79
CA GLY A 150 6.39 -20.14 20.78
C GLY A 150 7.40 -21.27 20.55
N THR A 151 8.23 -21.22 19.50
CA THR A 151 9.31 -22.20 19.25
C THR A 151 10.70 -21.57 19.38
N ALA A 152 11.65 -22.29 19.98
CA ALA A 152 12.93 -21.81 20.53
C ALA A 152 13.98 -21.19 19.57
N ASP A 153 13.64 -20.92 18.30
CA ASP A 153 14.53 -20.33 17.29
C ASP A 153 14.23 -18.82 17.06
N GLU A 154 14.09 -18.05 18.14
CA GLU A 154 13.51 -16.69 18.11
C GLU A 154 14.47 -15.58 17.63
N GLU A 155 15.79 -15.72 17.79
CA GLU A 155 16.69 -14.55 17.70
C GLU A 155 17.04 -14.10 16.27
N GLN A 156 16.86 -14.96 15.26
CA GLN A 156 17.15 -14.64 13.85
C GLN A 156 15.89 -14.62 12.95
N SER A 157 14.77 -15.20 13.43
CA SER A 157 13.46 -15.23 12.74
C SER A 157 12.59 -13.99 13.04
N GLY A 158 12.80 -13.32 14.19
CA GLY A 158 11.91 -12.28 14.69
C GLY A 158 11.71 -11.07 13.76
N ASN A 159 12.76 -10.60 13.09
CA ASN A 159 12.66 -9.43 12.19
C ASN A 159 11.87 -9.74 10.90
N VAL A 160 11.95 -10.98 10.42
CA VAL A 160 11.20 -11.45 9.25
C VAL A 160 9.71 -11.60 9.58
N GLU A 161 9.38 -12.10 10.77
CA GLU A 161 8.01 -12.32 11.19
C GLU A 161 7.23 -11.02 11.45
N VAL A 162 7.91 -9.98 11.97
CA VAL A 162 7.31 -8.67 12.18
C VAL A 162 7.05 -7.94 10.84
N SER A 163 7.98 -8.02 9.89
CA SER A 163 7.79 -7.49 8.52
C SER A 163 6.58 -8.13 7.83
N ASP A 164 6.53 -9.46 7.83
CA ASP A 164 5.48 -10.23 7.16
C ASP A 164 4.12 -9.95 7.82
N ALA A 165 4.05 -9.87 9.16
CA ALA A 165 2.83 -9.51 9.87
C ALA A 165 2.37 -8.08 9.57
N PHE A 166 3.30 -7.11 9.53
CA PHE A 166 2.98 -5.72 9.22
C PHE A 166 2.38 -5.58 7.81
N GLN A 167 3.01 -6.22 6.81
CA GLN A 167 2.53 -6.25 5.43
C GLN A 167 1.19 -6.96 5.31
N SER A 168 1.01 -8.09 6.02
CA SER A 168 -0.26 -8.83 6.00
C SER A 168 -1.42 -7.98 6.51
N VAL A 169 -1.25 -7.28 7.64
CA VAL A 169 -2.28 -6.37 8.17
C VAL A 169 -2.56 -5.24 7.18
N ALA A 170 -1.54 -4.69 6.51
CA ALA A 170 -1.73 -3.63 5.53
C ALA A 170 -2.64 -4.08 4.37
N VAL A 171 -2.29 -5.19 3.72
CA VAL A 171 -3.05 -5.72 2.57
C VAL A 171 -4.44 -6.19 3.01
N LEU A 172 -4.54 -6.88 4.15
CA LEU A 172 -5.81 -7.38 4.67
C LEU A 172 -6.77 -6.24 5.01
N SER A 173 -6.30 -5.22 5.73
CA SER A 173 -7.15 -4.12 6.17
C SER A 173 -7.72 -3.35 4.98
N TRP A 174 -6.90 -3.10 3.96
CA TRP A 174 -7.35 -2.48 2.72
C TRP A 174 -8.30 -3.37 1.89
N ALA A 175 -7.99 -4.65 1.70
CA ALA A 175 -8.88 -5.54 0.96
C ALA A 175 -10.25 -5.67 1.65
N ALA A 176 -10.28 -5.73 2.99
CA ALA A 176 -11.51 -5.76 3.77
C ALA A 176 -12.25 -4.41 3.76
N HIS A 177 -11.52 -3.31 3.76
CA HIS A 177 -12.05 -1.96 3.63
C HIS A 177 -12.79 -1.80 2.31
N ASP A 178 -12.12 -2.05 1.18
CA ASP A 178 -12.68 -1.93 -0.16
C ASP A 178 -13.83 -2.92 -0.38
N ALA A 179 -13.72 -4.15 0.13
CA ALA A 179 -14.83 -5.10 0.09
C ALA A 179 -16.08 -4.58 0.81
N SER A 180 -15.90 -3.83 1.91
CA SER A 180 -17.01 -3.22 2.66
C SER A 180 -17.67 -2.10 1.86
N VAL A 181 -16.87 -1.27 1.19
CA VAL A 181 -17.35 -0.19 0.30
C VAL A 181 -18.07 -0.78 -0.92
N PHE A 182 -17.45 -1.75 -1.58
CA PHE A 182 -18.01 -2.47 -2.72
C PHE A 182 -19.38 -3.07 -2.37
N THR A 183 -19.45 -3.77 -1.23
CA THR A 183 -20.69 -4.39 -0.74
C THR A 183 -21.76 -3.35 -0.42
N TYR A 184 -21.38 -2.20 0.15
CA TYR A 184 -22.31 -1.11 0.48
C TYR A 184 -23.06 -0.59 -0.76
N TYR A 185 -22.34 -0.41 -1.88
CA TYR A 185 -22.90 0.16 -3.10
C TYR A 185 -23.58 -0.89 -3.99
N ASN A 186 -23.07 -2.12 -4.04
CA ASN A 186 -23.48 -3.10 -5.04
C ASN A 186 -24.46 -4.17 -4.51
N LEU A 187 -24.52 -4.45 -3.20
CA LEU A 187 -25.34 -5.55 -2.67
C LEU A 187 -26.47 -5.04 -1.77
N SER A 188 -27.71 -5.04 -2.30
CA SER A 188 -28.90 -4.54 -1.61
C SER A 188 -29.34 -5.34 -0.38
N GLU A 189 -28.93 -6.62 -0.28
CA GLU A 189 -29.31 -7.50 0.83
C GLU A 189 -28.42 -7.30 2.07
N VAL A 190 -27.26 -6.69 1.92
CA VAL A 190 -26.35 -6.43 3.04
C VAL A 190 -26.73 -5.13 3.72
N SER A 191 -26.84 -5.15 5.05
CA SER A 191 -27.12 -3.93 5.81
C SER A 191 -25.98 -2.93 5.63
N ARG A 192 -26.29 -1.80 4.99
CA ARG A 192 -25.41 -0.62 4.86
C ARG A 192 -24.80 -0.18 6.18
N TYR A 193 -25.48 -0.42 7.30
CA TYR A 193 -24.95 -0.16 8.63
C TYR A 193 -23.70 -1.01 8.93
N TYR A 194 -23.75 -2.33 8.70
CA TYR A 194 -22.60 -3.20 8.97
C TYR A 194 -21.42 -2.91 8.04
N CYS A 195 -21.69 -2.59 6.77
CA CYS A 195 -20.63 -2.15 5.86
C CYS A 195 -19.91 -0.91 6.37
N ARG A 196 -20.64 0.11 6.86
CA ARG A 196 -20.02 1.31 7.43
C ARG A 196 -19.26 1.05 8.73
N VAL A 197 -19.74 0.15 9.58
CA VAL A 197 -19.02 -0.24 10.80
C VAL A 197 -17.71 -0.95 10.45
N SER A 198 -17.75 -1.88 9.50
CA SER A 198 -16.56 -2.58 8.98
C SER A 198 -15.58 -1.59 8.36
N TRP A 199 -16.08 -0.69 7.52
CA TRP A 199 -15.32 0.39 6.89
C TRP A 199 -14.59 1.26 7.93
N TRP A 200 -15.29 1.79 8.94
CA TRP A 200 -14.69 2.59 10.01
C TRP A 200 -13.61 1.81 10.78
N THR A 201 -13.89 0.54 11.08
CA THR A 201 -12.94 -0.32 11.80
C THR A 201 -11.65 -0.48 11.02
N MET A 202 -11.76 -0.77 9.71
CA MET A 202 -10.58 -0.92 8.86
C MET A 202 -9.88 0.42 8.59
N SER A 203 -10.61 1.52 8.41
CA SER A 203 -10.06 2.87 8.30
C SER A 203 -9.16 3.22 9.50
N ILE A 204 -9.57 2.89 10.73
CA ILE A 204 -8.74 3.13 11.93
C ILE A 204 -7.45 2.31 11.89
N VAL A 205 -7.54 1.03 11.51
CA VAL A 205 -6.37 0.14 11.39
C VAL A 205 -5.40 0.67 10.33
N ILE A 206 -5.91 1.04 9.16
CA ILE A 206 -5.15 1.62 8.05
C ILE A 206 -4.42 2.88 8.52
N ILE A 207 -5.14 3.85 9.10
CA ILE A 207 -4.56 5.12 9.57
C ILE A 207 -3.47 4.86 10.60
N ALA A 208 -3.72 3.99 11.58
CA ALA A 208 -2.72 3.64 12.59
C ALA A 208 -1.46 3.05 11.94
N GLN A 209 -1.62 2.13 10.99
CA GLN A 209 -0.51 1.53 10.26
C GLN A 209 0.28 2.53 9.43
N VAL A 210 -0.37 3.31 8.57
CA VAL A 210 0.35 4.24 7.69
C VAL A 210 0.98 5.39 8.46
N THR A 211 0.37 5.82 9.57
CA THR A 211 0.97 6.82 10.47
C THR A 211 2.24 6.27 11.13
N TYR A 212 2.17 5.04 11.65
CA TYR A 212 3.33 4.40 12.25
C TYR A 212 4.45 4.17 11.23
N TYR A 213 4.11 3.69 10.03
CA TYR A 213 5.07 3.49 8.94
C TYR A 213 5.75 4.79 8.52
N LEU A 214 4.98 5.87 8.33
CA LEU A 214 5.52 7.19 8.01
C LEU A 214 6.43 7.72 9.13
N TRP A 215 5.99 7.67 10.38
CA TRP A 215 6.80 8.09 11.52
C TRP A 215 8.13 7.32 11.58
N PHE A 216 8.07 6.02 11.35
CA PHE A 216 9.23 5.14 11.34
C PHE A 216 10.20 5.51 10.21
N GLN A 217 9.71 5.69 8.97
CA GLN A 217 10.53 6.08 7.83
C GLN A 217 11.14 7.49 8.00
N MET A 218 10.38 8.44 8.56
CA MET A 218 10.89 9.76 8.90
C MET A 218 12.01 9.71 9.94
N ARG A 219 11.94 8.81 10.92
CA ARG A 219 13.04 8.58 11.87
C ARG A 219 14.26 7.99 11.18
N MET A 220 14.07 7.11 10.20
CA MET A 220 15.18 6.53 9.44
C MET A 220 15.85 7.53 8.50
N LEU A 221 15.10 8.49 7.96
CA LEU A 221 15.64 9.52 7.07
C LEU A 221 16.79 10.31 7.71
N TYR A 222 16.72 10.59 9.01
CA TYR A 222 17.82 11.23 9.76
C TYR A 222 19.12 10.42 9.76
N SER A 223 19.04 9.10 9.61
CA SER A 223 20.20 8.21 9.56
C SER A 223 20.63 7.83 8.13
N LYS A 224 19.72 7.93 7.16
CA LYS A 224 19.95 7.59 5.74
C LYS A 224 19.21 8.61 4.84
N PRO A 225 19.80 9.79 4.59
CA PRO A 225 19.14 10.88 3.87
C PRO A 225 18.76 10.53 2.42
N ASP A 226 19.46 9.57 1.81
CA ASP A 226 19.22 9.12 0.43
C ASP A 226 18.12 8.04 0.32
N SER A 227 17.46 7.68 1.43
CA SER A 227 16.39 6.68 1.44
C SER A 227 15.09 7.27 0.88
N SER A 228 14.56 6.62 -0.16
CA SER A 228 13.24 6.84 -0.75
C SER A 228 12.06 6.46 0.16
N GLY A 229 12.33 5.76 1.28
CA GLY A 229 11.30 5.19 2.14
C GLY A 229 10.38 6.24 2.76
N ALA A 230 10.88 7.44 3.03
CA ALA A 230 10.06 8.54 3.53
C ALA A 230 9.09 9.08 2.45
N ASP A 231 9.55 9.21 1.21
CA ASP A 231 8.71 9.65 0.08
C ASP A 231 7.61 8.62 -0.20
N TYR A 232 7.96 7.33 -0.20
CA TYR A 232 7.01 6.23 -0.37
C TYR A 232 5.98 6.16 0.75
N ALA A 233 6.41 6.26 2.01
CA ALA A 233 5.51 6.25 3.15
C ALA A 233 4.59 7.46 3.19
N LEU A 234 5.08 8.64 2.80
CA LEU A 234 4.27 9.85 2.71
C LEU A 234 3.20 9.70 1.63
N ALA A 235 3.56 9.16 0.46
CA ALA A 235 2.61 8.88 -0.61
C ALA A 235 1.50 7.93 -0.16
N LEU A 236 1.84 6.81 0.51
CA LEU A 236 0.85 5.87 1.07
C LEU A 236 0.00 6.48 2.18
N PHE A 237 0.58 7.31 3.05
CA PHE A 237 -0.16 8.00 4.09
C PHE A 237 -1.20 8.95 3.49
N SER A 238 -0.77 9.82 2.57
CA SER A 238 -1.65 10.77 1.92
C SER A 238 -2.70 10.08 1.05
N TRP A 239 -2.34 9.03 0.33
CA TRP A 239 -3.29 8.20 -0.41
C TRP A 239 -4.37 7.61 0.52
N SER A 240 -3.96 6.99 1.63
CA SER A 240 -4.90 6.43 2.61
C SER A 240 -5.90 7.45 3.15
N ILE A 241 -5.40 8.62 3.56
CA ILE A 241 -6.25 9.70 4.08
C ILE A 241 -7.18 10.23 2.98
N GLY A 242 -6.68 10.35 1.75
CA GLY A 242 -7.46 10.75 0.59
C GLY A 242 -8.62 9.82 0.32
N CYS A 243 -8.37 8.51 0.18
CA CYS A 243 -9.43 7.53 -0.08
C CYS A 243 -10.49 7.48 1.03
N ILE A 244 -10.07 7.47 2.30
CA ILE A 244 -11.01 7.47 3.43
C ILE A 244 -11.86 8.76 3.43
N LEU A 245 -11.29 9.93 3.12
CA LEU A 245 -12.07 11.17 3.02
C LEU A 245 -13.03 11.16 1.83
N TRP A 246 -12.58 10.68 0.68
CA TRP A 246 -13.43 10.51 -0.49
C TRP A 246 -14.65 9.64 -0.15
N GLU A 247 -14.42 8.44 0.37
CA GLU A 247 -15.48 7.49 0.69
C GLU A 247 -16.38 7.99 1.83
N TYR A 248 -15.84 8.71 2.81
CA TYR A 248 -16.63 9.40 3.82
C TYR A 248 -17.63 10.37 3.18
N GLY A 249 -17.16 11.17 2.22
CA GLY A 249 -18.02 12.06 1.45
C GLY A 249 -19.14 11.28 0.76
N ASP A 250 -18.80 10.20 0.07
CA ASP A 250 -19.77 9.40 -0.69
C ASP A 250 -20.80 8.72 0.23
N PHE A 251 -20.42 8.29 1.44
CA PHE A 251 -21.34 7.67 2.39
C PHE A 251 -22.28 8.64 3.08
N TYR A 252 -21.79 9.82 3.46
CA TYR A 252 -22.47 10.70 4.41
C TYR A 252 -22.95 12.01 3.80
N MET A 253 -22.41 12.43 2.67
CA MET A 253 -22.77 13.67 1.98
C MET A 253 -22.82 13.48 0.45
N PRO A 254 -23.47 12.42 -0.08
CA PRO A 254 -23.45 12.10 -1.50
C PRO A 254 -23.97 13.23 -2.39
N GLU A 255 -24.86 14.07 -1.87
CA GLU A 255 -25.49 15.18 -2.59
C GLU A 255 -24.54 16.32 -2.99
N VAL A 256 -23.30 16.32 -2.49
CA VAL A 256 -22.28 17.35 -2.79
C VAL A 256 -20.96 16.75 -3.30
N GLN A 257 -20.92 15.45 -3.62
CA GLN A 257 -19.72 14.74 -4.08
C GLN A 257 -19.53 14.69 -5.59
N ASP A 258 -20.38 15.37 -6.37
CA ASP A 258 -20.19 15.43 -7.83
C ASP A 258 -18.76 15.89 -8.18
N PRO A 259 -18.08 15.26 -9.17
CA PRO A 259 -16.75 15.66 -9.59
C PRO A 259 -16.71 17.14 -9.97
N ALA A 260 -15.83 17.90 -9.32
CA ALA A 260 -15.62 19.33 -9.59
C ALA A 260 -14.39 19.52 -10.50
N PRO A 261 -14.33 20.59 -11.32
CA PRO A 261 -13.11 20.89 -12.06
C PRO A 261 -11.92 21.03 -11.10
N VAL A 262 -10.85 20.27 -11.35
CA VAL A 262 -9.72 20.13 -10.42
C VAL A 262 -9.08 21.47 -10.02
N PHE A 263 -9.00 22.41 -10.95
CA PHE A 263 -8.36 23.72 -10.75
C PHE A 263 -9.35 24.84 -10.39
N GLU A 264 -10.62 24.51 -10.16
CA GLU A 264 -11.63 25.45 -9.69
C GLU A 264 -12.11 24.99 -8.30
N LEU A 265 -12.34 25.95 -7.40
CA LEU A 265 -12.88 25.61 -6.09
C LEU A 265 -14.28 24.98 -6.27
N PRO A 266 -14.59 23.87 -5.59
CA PRO A 266 -15.92 23.29 -5.67
C PRO A 266 -16.96 24.30 -5.16
N LYS A 267 -18.19 24.21 -5.71
CA LYS A 267 -19.31 25.04 -5.26
C LYS A 267 -19.65 24.84 -3.79
N ASP A 268 -19.40 23.64 -3.27
CA ASP A 268 -19.54 23.29 -1.87
C ASP A 268 -18.19 22.85 -1.29
N VAL A 269 -17.78 23.47 -0.19
CA VAL A 269 -16.52 23.17 0.51
C VAL A 269 -16.50 21.78 1.14
N ARG A 270 -17.64 21.10 1.21
CA ARG A 270 -17.79 19.72 1.70
C ARG A 270 -17.63 18.67 0.60
N ASN A 271 -17.21 19.07 -0.60
CA ASN A 271 -16.84 18.13 -1.66
C ASN A 271 -15.51 17.45 -1.29
N PHE A 272 -15.61 16.29 -0.65
CA PHE A 272 -14.49 15.52 -0.18
C PHE A 272 -13.75 14.82 -1.32
N ARG A 273 -14.40 14.56 -2.46
CA ARG A 273 -13.70 14.07 -3.67
C ARG A 273 -12.62 15.03 -4.14
N TRP A 274 -12.94 16.33 -4.22
CA TRP A 274 -11.98 17.38 -4.60
C TRP A 274 -10.86 17.54 -3.56
N ILE A 275 -11.19 17.48 -2.26
CA ILE A 275 -10.21 17.54 -1.18
C ILE A 275 -9.27 16.32 -1.24
N ALA A 276 -9.84 15.12 -1.38
CA ALA A 276 -9.10 13.86 -1.49
C ALA A 276 -8.16 13.88 -2.69
N PHE A 277 -8.62 14.34 -3.86
CA PHE A 277 -7.78 14.52 -5.04
C PHE A 277 -6.49 15.28 -4.73
N TRP A 278 -6.59 16.43 -4.04
CA TRP A 278 -5.43 17.27 -3.72
C TRP A 278 -4.54 16.66 -2.66
N ILE A 279 -5.10 16.03 -1.62
CA ILE A 279 -4.33 15.32 -0.59
C ILE A 279 -3.48 14.21 -1.23
N MET A 280 -4.09 13.38 -2.07
CA MET A 280 -3.41 12.29 -2.76
C MET A 280 -2.34 12.81 -3.72
N THR A 281 -2.68 13.83 -4.54
CA THR A 281 -1.77 14.38 -5.55
C THR A 281 -0.55 15.04 -4.91
N VAL A 282 -0.74 15.90 -3.90
CA VAL A 282 0.36 16.60 -3.22
C VAL A 282 1.23 15.62 -2.44
N GLY A 283 0.61 14.66 -1.76
CA GLY A 283 1.34 13.64 -0.99
C GLY A 283 2.15 12.67 -1.84
N ALA A 284 1.69 12.34 -3.05
CA ALA A 284 2.40 11.46 -3.98
C ALA A 284 3.51 12.18 -4.77
N LEU A 285 3.54 13.52 -4.79
CA LEU A 285 4.49 14.29 -5.59
C LEU A 285 5.97 13.96 -5.29
N PRO A 286 6.43 13.82 -4.03
CA PRO A 286 7.81 13.44 -3.75
C PRO A 286 8.17 12.07 -4.34
N LEU A 287 7.29 11.07 -4.20
CA LEU A 287 7.48 9.75 -4.78
C LEU A 287 7.53 9.82 -6.32
N LEU A 288 6.67 10.61 -6.95
CA LEU A 288 6.69 10.81 -8.40
C LEU A 288 8.01 11.42 -8.87
N VAL A 289 8.50 12.45 -8.18
CA VAL A 289 9.82 13.06 -8.48
C VAL A 289 10.93 12.03 -8.34
N TRP A 290 10.89 11.21 -7.29
CA TRP A 290 11.84 10.13 -7.10
C TRP A 290 11.78 9.11 -8.25
N CYS A 291 10.59 8.66 -8.65
CA CYS A 291 10.38 7.72 -9.75
C CYS A 291 10.92 8.27 -11.07
N VAL A 292 10.65 9.54 -11.40
CA VAL A 292 11.14 10.18 -12.62
C VAL A 292 12.66 10.25 -12.66
N ARG A 293 13.30 10.61 -11.54
CA ARG A 293 14.77 10.63 -11.44
C ARG A 293 15.38 9.25 -11.64
N HIS A 294 14.72 8.21 -11.15
CA HIS A 294 15.21 6.83 -11.26
C HIS A 294 14.81 6.14 -12.57
N ALA A 295 13.76 6.60 -13.25
CA ALA A 295 13.37 6.16 -14.60
C ALA A 295 14.49 6.42 -15.64
N ILE A 296 15.24 7.50 -15.46
CA ILE A 296 16.39 7.85 -16.31
C ILE A 296 17.49 6.77 -16.23
N PHE A 297 17.65 6.08 -15.10
CA PHE A 297 18.65 5.00 -14.96
C PHE A 297 18.29 3.70 -15.69
N PHE A 298 17.00 3.47 -16.00
CA PHE A 298 16.55 2.29 -16.74
C PHE A 298 16.67 2.44 -18.26
N THR A 299 16.74 3.69 -18.75
CA THR A 299 16.73 4.01 -20.18
C THR A 299 18.12 4.30 -20.75
N THR A 300 19.13 4.57 -19.92
CA THR A 300 20.52 4.73 -20.38
C THR A 300 21.11 3.38 -20.78
N PRO A 301 21.47 3.16 -22.06
CA PRO A 301 22.08 1.91 -22.50
C PRO A 301 23.38 1.66 -21.73
N ARG A 302 23.69 0.39 -21.46
CA ARG A 302 25.05 -0.02 -21.07
C ARG A 302 26.03 0.63 -22.06
N ALA A 303 26.90 1.50 -21.58
CA ALA A 303 28.20 1.63 -22.24
C ALA A 303 28.76 0.20 -22.25
N LYS A 304 28.86 -0.41 -23.42
CA LYS A 304 29.64 -1.62 -23.60
C LYS A 304 31.06 -1.20 -23.26
N ASN A 305 31.55 -1.60 -22.09
CA ASN A 305 32.97 -1.50 -21.80
C ASN A 305 33.67 -2.40 -22.83
N GLU A 306 34.41 -1.76 -23.73
CA GLU A 306 35.49 -2.38 -24.49
C GLU A 306 36.63 -2.79 -23.55
#